data_AF-A0A147EU02-F1
#
_entry.id   AF-A0A147EU02-F1
#
_cell.length_a   1.000
_cell.length_b   1.000
_cell.length_c   1.000
_cell.angle_alpha   90.00
_cell.angle_beta   90.00
_cell.angle_gamma   90.00
#
_symmetry.space_group_name_H-M   'P 1'
#
loop_
_entity.id
_entity.type
_entity.pdbx_description
1 polymer ?
#
loop_
_entity_poly.entity_id
_entity_poly.type
_entity_poly.pdbx_seq_one_letter_code
_entity_poly.pdbx_strand_id
1 'polypeptide(L)'
;MPDQRDAVLIEQAKIQRMRLGSALLYGHIGERRTVNDHAKRLMGTVVIAAVACAACVGVSFVSQLLSERAQASSTVQTPTSVPTSTGAQTP
;
A
#
# COMPACT_ATOMS: atom_id res chain seq x y z
N MET A 1 36.83 15.36 -36.12
CA MET A 1 35.62 15.99 -35.55
C MET A 1 34.57 14.92 -35.19
N PRO A 2 34.80 14.09 -34.15
CA PRO A 2 33.87 13.04 -33.71
C PRO A 2 32.71 13.52 -32.83
N ASP A 3 32.84 14.62 -32.09
CA ASP A 3 31.86 15.10 -31.10
C ASP A 3 30.47 15.41 -31.65
N GLN A 4 30.36 15.80 -32.93
CA GLN A 4 29.08 16.14 -33.56
C GLN A 4 28.15 14.93 -33.65
N ARG A 5 28.68 13.71 -33.82
CA ARG A 5 27.86 12.49 -33.95
C ARG A 5 27.31 12.05 -32.60
N ASP A 6 28.10 12.20 -31.54
CA ASP A 6 27.68 11.85 -30.19
C ASP A 6 26.61 12.82 -29.67
N ALA A 7 26.74 14.11 -29.99
CA ALA A 7 25.70 15.10 -29.69
C ALA A 7 24.36 14.74 -30.33
N VAL A 8 24.37 14.30 -31.60
CA VAL A 8 23.14 13.88 -32.29
C VAL A 8 22.53 12.63 -31.66
N LEU A 9 23.33 11.64 -31.26
CA LEU A 9 22.84 10.42 -30.60
C LEU A 9 22.21 10.72 -29.23
N ILE A 10 22.79 11.64 -28.47
CA ILE A 10 22.26 12.08 -27.17
C ILE A 10 20.92 12.81 -27.35
N GLU A 11 20.83 13.70 -28.34
CA GLU A 11 19.59 14.43 -28.67
C GLU A 11 18.46 13.46 -29.05
N GLN A 12 18.76 12.45 -29.88
CA GLN A 12 17.79 11.42 -30.28
C GLN A 12 17.34 10.54 -29.10
N ALA A 13 18.29 10.07 -28.28
CA ALA A 13 17.99 9.27 -27.10
C ALA A 13 17.13 10.04 -26.08
N LYS A 14 17.37 11.35 -25.94
CA LYS A 14 16.60 12.25 -25.08
C LYS A 14 15.16 12.40 -25.57
N ILE A 15 14.94 12.59 -26.87
CA ILE A 15 13.60 12.70 -27.45
C ILE A 15 12.83 11.38 -27.29
N GLN A 16 13.48 10.25 -27.52
CA GLN A 16 12.84 8.94 -27.39
C GLN A 16 12.48 8.63 -25.93
N ARG A 17 13.34 8.96 -24.96
CA ARG A 17 13.02 8.86 -23.52
C ARG A 17 11.91 9.82 -23.10
N MET A 18 11.86 11.03 -23.63
CA MET A 18 10.77 11.97 -23.33
C MET A 18 9.44 11.49 -23.91
N ARG A 19 9.46 10.85 -25.09
CA ARG A 19 8.27 10.24 -25.71
C ARG A 19 7.83 8.96 -25.02
N LEU A 20 8.76 8.12 -24.54
CA LEU A 20 8.47 6.94 -23.73
C LEU A 20 8.04 7.32 -22.32
N GLY A 21 8.67 8.30 -21.70
CA GLY A 21 8.32 8.80 -20.37
C GLY A 21 6.96 9.47 -20.39
N SER A 22 6.69 10.31 -21.39
CA SER A 22 5.34 10.82 -21.61
C SER A 22 4.40 9.68 -22.01
N ALA A 23 4.72 8.72 -22.87
CA ALA A 23 3.83 7.58 -23.15
C ALA A 23 3.73 6.54 -22.00
N LEU A 24 4.54 6.59 -20.96
CA LEU A 24 4.38 5.73 -19.78
C LEU A 24 3.61 6.48 -18.70
N LEU A 25 3.85 7.79 -18.53
CA LEU A 25 3.01 8.65 -17.70
C LEU A 25 1.63 8.91 -18.34
N TYR A 26 1.56 8.95 -19.67
CA TYR A 26 0.39 9.32 -20.48
C TYR A 26 -0.10 8.24 -21.47
N GLY A 27 0.58 7.12 -21.72
CA GLY A 27 0.13 6.12 -22.72
C GLY A 27 -0.90 5.12 -22.20
N HIS A 28 -1.38 5.33 -20.98
CA HIS A 28 -2.71 4.86 -20.57
C HIS A 28 -3.81 5.93 -20.80
N ILE A 29 -3.45 7.16 -21.23
CA ILE A 29 -4.38 8.27 -21.54
C ILE A 29 -4.88 8.16 -22.98
N GLY A 30 -5.28 6.97 -23.40
CA GLY A 30 -6.01 6.79 -24.67
C GLY A 30 -7.39 7.47 -24.64
N GLU A 31 -7.86 7.87 -23.46
CA GLU A 31 -9.23 8.31 -23.27
C GLU A 31 -9.31 9.45 -22.27
N ARG A 32 -9.02 10.66 -22.74
CA ARG A 32 -8.89 11.90 -21.95
C ARG A 32 -10.05 12.17 -20.96
N ARG A 33 -11.22 11.56 -21.14
CA ARG A 33 -12.37 11.67 -20.22
C ARG A 33 -12.35 10.60 -19.12
N THR A 34 -12.20 9.31 -19.47
CA THR A 34 -12.15 8.23 -18.47
C THR A 34 -10.87 8.25 -17.65
N VAL A 35 -9.78 8.83 -18.18
CA VAL A 35 -8.51 8.92 -17.46
C VAL A 35 -8.55 9.94 -16.34
N ASN A 36 -9.30 11.04 -16.49
CA ASN A 36 -9.49 11.97 -15.37
C ASN A 36 -10.33 11.32 -14.26
N ASP A 37 -11.30 10.47 -14.61
CA ASP A 37 -12.08 9.70 -13.63
C ASP A 37 -11.26 8.61 -12.96
N HIS A 38 -10.45 7.87 -13.72
CA HIS A 38 -9.57 6.83 -13.19
C HIS A 38 -8.43 7.44 -12.37
N ALA A 39 -7.86 8.58 -12.78
CA ALA A 39 -6.85 9.30 -12.02
C ALA A 39 -7.42 9.84 -10.70
N LYS A 40 -8.63 10.39 -10.71
CA LYS A 40 -9.33 10.77 -9.47
C LYS A 40 -9.58 9.56 -8.57
N ARG A 41 -9.98 8.42 -9.14
CA ARG A 41 -10.21 7.19 -8.38
C ARG A 41 -8.91 6.64 -7.80
N LEU A 42 -7.80 6.65 -8.56
CA LEU A 42 -6.48 6.25 -8.10
C LEU A 42 -5.99 7.14 -6.96
N MET A 43 -6.06 8.47 -7.13
CA MET A 43 -5.68 9.41 -6.08
C MET A 43 -6.51 9.19 -4.81
N GLY A 44 -7.81 8.95 -4.97
CA GLY A 44 -8.70 8.56 -3.87
C GLY A 44 -8.25 7.28 -3.17
N THR A 45 -7.96 6.21 -3.91
CA THR A 45 -7.49 4.94 -3.32
C THR A 45 -6.15 5.07 -2.62
N VAL A 46 -5.23 5.88 -3.14
CA VAL A 46 -3.92 6.13 -2.52
C VAL A 46 -4.09 6.84 -1.19
N VAL A 47 -4.96 7.87 -1.14
CA VAL A 47 -5.27 8.58 0.11
C VAL A 47 -5.94 7.64 1.11
N ILE A 48 -6.93 6.85 0.69
CA ILE A 48 -7.61 5.88 1.56
C ILE A 48 -6.62 4.84 2.11
N ALA A 49 -5.74 4.29 1.25
CA ALA A 49 -4.73 3.33 1.68
C ALA A 49 -3.73 3.92 2.68
N ALA A 50 -3.29 5.17 2.45
CA ALA A 50 -2.40 5.88 3.37
C ALA A 50 -3.08 6.11 4.73
N VAL A 51 -4.34 6.54 4.73
CA VAL A 51 -5.13 6.74 5.96
C VAL A 51 -5.36 5.41 6.67
N ALA A 52 -5.68 4.33 5.95
CA ALA A 52 -5.86 3.00 6.53
C ALA A 52 -4.57 2.48 7.19
N CYS A 53 -3.42 2.63 6.53
CA CYS A 53 -2.13 2.29 7.13
C CYS A 53 -1.85 3.12 8.40
N ALA A 54 -2.07 4.43 8.36
CA ALA A 54 -1.87 5.30 9.52
C ALA A 54 -2.81 4.94 10.68
N ALA A 55 -4.08 4.64 10.38
CA ALA A 55 -5.07 4.21 11.37
C ALA A 55 -4.69 2.87 12.01
N CYS A 56 -4.27 1.88 11.21
CA CYS A 56 -3.81 0.59 11.73
C CYS A 56 -2.65 0.74 12.69
N VAL A 57 -1.63 1.53 12.33
CA VAL A 57 -0.46 1.76 13.19
C VAL A 57 -0.86 2.49 14.48
N GLY A 58 -1.72 3.51 14.39
CA GLY A 58 -2.20 4.26 15.55
C GLY A 58 -3.03 3.40 16.52
N VAL A 59 -3.96 2.60 15.99
CA VAL A 59 -4.79 1.70 16.80
C VAL A 59 -3.93 0.62 17.46
N SER A 60 -2.93 0.08 16.76
CA SER A 60 -2.02 -0.92 17.35
C SER A 60 -1.29 -0.36 18.57
N PHE A 61 -0.81 0.89 18.49
CA PHE A 61 -0.13 1.54 19.61
C PHE A 61 -1.06 1.78 20.80
N VAL A 62 -2.26 2.32 20.55
CA VAL A 62 -3.26 2.56 21.61
C VAL A 62 -3.73 1.26 22.25
N SER A 63 -3.99 0.22 21.44
CA SER A 63 -4.42 -1.08 21.93
C SER A 63 -3.34 -1.77 22.76
N GLN A 64 -2.06 -1.59 22.41
CA GLN A 64 -0.95 -2.14 23.20
C GLN A 64 -0.86 -1.48 24.58
N LEU A 65 -0.96 -0.14 24.65
CA LEU A 65 -0.98 0.57 25.94
C LEU A 65 -2.20 0.23 26.78
N LEU A 66 -3.37 0.05 26.16
CA LEU A 66 -4.58 -0.33 26.87
C LEU A 66 -4.50 -1.78 27.36
N SER A 67 -3.95 -2.70 26.55
CA SER A 67 -3.73 -4.09 26.92
C SER A 67 -2.77 -4.19 28.11
N GLU A 68 -1.68 -3.44 28.12
CA GLU A 68 -0.70 -3.44 29.22
C GLU A 68 -1.32 -2.98 30.54
N ARG A 69 -2.18 -1.95 30.51
CA ARG A 69 -2.96 -1.53 31.69
C ARG A 69 -4.06 -2.52 32.07
N ALA A 70 -4.73 -3.11 31.08
CA ALA A 70 -5.74 -4.12 31.31
C ALA A 70 -5.13 -5.37 31.95
N GLN A 71 -3.94 -5.81 31.53
CA GLN A 71 -3.24 -6.94 32.13
C GLN A 71 -2.79 -6.66 33.57
N ALA A 72 -2.29 -5.45 33.87
CA ALA A 72 -2.01 -5.03 35.24
C ALA A 72 -3.27 -5.02 36.14
N SER A 73 -4.45 -4.80 35.55
CA SER A 73 -5.75 -4.84 36.24
C SER A 73 -6.40 -6.23 36.25
N SER A 74 -6.00 -7.12 35.33
CA SER A 74 -6.63 -8.43 35.06
C SER A 74 -5.89 -9.61 35.70
N THR A 75 -4.86 -9.38 36.52
CA THR A 75 -4.30 -10.41 37.41
C THR A 75 -5.35 -11.00 38.40
N VAL A 76 -6.60 -10.51 38.39
CA VAL A 76 -7.72 -11.07 39.17
C VAL A 76 -8.70 -11.92 38.34
N GLN A 77 -8.54 -12.08 37.01
CA GLN A 77 -9.47 -12.90 36.23
C GLN A 77 -8.76 -13.97 35.40
N THR A 78 -8.51 -15.08 36.08
CA THR A 78 -8.34 -16.41 35.50
C THR A 78 -9.71 -16.92 35.02
N PRO A 79 -10.02 -17.03 33.71
CA PRO A 79 -10.99 -18.02 33.28
C PRO A 79 -10.29 -19.38 33.35
N THR A 80 -10.38 -20.01 34.52
CA THR A 80 -10.28 -21.46 34.63
C THR A 80 -11.43 -22.06 33.82
N SER A 81 -11.14 -22.52 32.61
CA SER A 81 -11.87 -23.62 31.97
C SER A 81 -10.88 -24.47 31.18
N VAL A 82 -10.35 -25.42 31.94
CA VAL A 82 -9.58 -26.65 31.67
C VAL A 82 -9.63 -27.18 30.22
N PRO A 83 -8.50 -27.70 29.69
CA PRO A 83 -8.40 -28.30 28.35
C PRO A 83 -9.03 -29.70 28.33
N THR A 84 -9.73 -30.07 27.26
CA THR A 84 -10.04 -31.49 26.98
C THR A 84 -10.04 -31.73 25.48
N SER A 85 -8.88 -32.17 24.97
CA SER A 85 -8.85 -33.09 23.85
C SER A 85 -9.52 -34.39 24.29
N THR A 86 -10.63 -34.78 23.70
CA THR A 86 -11.18 -36.13 23.84
C THR A 86 -11.80 -36.57 22.53
N GLY A 87 -11.13 -37.53 21.91
CA GLY A 87 -11.77 -38.69 21.31
C GLY A 87 -12.61 -38.45 20.06
N ALA A 88 -12.03 -38.80 18.92
CA ALA A 88 -12.79 -39.47 17.88
C ALA A 88 -13.64 -40.61 18.50
N GLN A 89 -14.96 -40.53 18.38
CA GLN A 89 -15.83 -41.71 18.33
C GLN A 89 -17.21 -41.36 17.75
N THR A 90 -17.60 -42.25 16.85
CA THR A 90 -18.71 -42.35 15.87
C THR A 90 -20.10 -42.46 16.53
N PRO A 91 -21.22 -42.48 15.76
CA PRO A 91 -21.63 -43.63 14.93
C PRO A 91 -21.67 -43.38 13.42
#